data_AF-A0A2V7A919-F1
#
_entry.id   AF-A0A2V7A919-F1
#
_cell.length_a   1.000
_cell.length_b   1.000
_cell.length_c   1.000
_cell.angle_alpha   90.00
_cell.angle_beta   90.00
_cell.angle_gamma   90.00
#
_symmetry.space_group_name_H-M   'P 1'
#
loop_
_entity.id
_entity.type
_entity.pdbx_description
1 polymer ?
#
loop_
_entity_poly.entity_id
_entity_poly.type
_entity_poly.pdbx_seq_one_letter_code
_entity_poly.pdbx_strand_id
1 'polypeptide(L)'
;MIGLFFAGCGKHYWEARGRGFSEFQTDSGQCIQEAKTKYEVSERIYRRCMRAQGWERIQTNYPDSRQFRGPEDEDEFFSPPNPLSERGADVRGRADDPACAGATASRPSHCRR
;
A
#
# COMPACT_ATOMS: atom_id res chain seq x y z
N MET A 1 33.07 -6.97 -16.78
CA MET A 1 31.76 -6.89 -17.46
C MET A 1 30.97 -8.10 -17.04
N ILE A 2 29.88 -7.98 -16.30
CA ILE A 2 28.57 -7.62 -16.85
C ILE A 2 27.76 -6.98 -15.72
N GLY A 3 27.36 -5.72 -15.92
CA GLY A 3 26.35 -5.08 -15.07
C GLY A 3 24.96 -5.56 -15.48
N LEU A 4 24.12 -5.84 -14.49
CA LEU A 4 22.66 -5.75 -14.65
C LEU A 4 22.14 -4.86 -13.53
N PHE A 5 22.19 -3.55 -13.79
CA PHE A 5 21.22 -2.64 -13.20
C PHE A 5 19.86 -3.03 -13.78
N PHE A 6 19.13 -3.89 -13.08
CA PHE A 6 17.69 -4.05 -13.32
C PHE A 6 16.99 -2.79 -12.83
N ALA A 7 17.08 -1.73 -13.63
CA ALA A 7 16.19 -0.59 -13.55
C ALA A 7 14.80 -1.01 -14.08
N GLY A 8 14.09 -1.81 -13.29
CA GLY A 8 12.64 -1.90 -13.30
C GLY A 8 12.20 -1.47 -11.91
N CYS A 9 11.77 -0.21 -11.77
CA CYS A 9 11.42 0.42 -10.49
C CYS A 9 10.34 -0.37 -9.74
N GLY A 10 10.75 -1.37 -8.98
CA GLY A 10 9.90 -2.04 -8.01
C GLY A 10 9.41 -1.04 -6.99
N LYS A 11 8.18 -1.22 -6.55
CA LYS A 11 7.59 -0.37 -5.51
C LYS A 11 8.00 -0.91 -4.14
N HIS A 12 7.96 -0.04 -3.13
CA HIS A 12 8.39 -0.45 -1.81
C HIS A 12 7.22 -0.97 -0.98
N TYR A 13 7.44 -2.11 -0.37
CA TYR A 13 6.49 -2.77 0.50
C TYR A 13 7.12 -3.02 1.87
N TRP A 14 6.27 -3.20 2.86
CA TRP A 14 6.63 -3.58 4.21
C TRP A 14 6.16 -5.00 4.48
N GLU A 15 7.04 -5.83 5.03
CA GLU A 15 6.68 -7.15 5.53
C GLU A 15 7.22 -7.36 6.95
N ALA A 16 6.56 -8.21 7.71
CA ALA A 16 7.01 -8.63 9.04
C ALA A 16 6.63 -10.10 9.24
N ARG A 17 7.51 -10.85 9.94
CA ARG A 17 7.29 -12.27 10.18
C ARG A 17 6.13 -12.48 11.15
N GLY A 18 5.07 -13.16 10.70
CA GLY A 18 3.92 -13.50 11.53
C GLY A 18 2.96 -12.33 11.81
N ARG A 19 3.14 -11.18 11.15
CA ARG A 19 2.24 -10.03 11.27
C ARG A 19 1.49 -9.81 9.95
N GLY A 20 0.22 -9.45 10.05
CA GLY A 20 -0.68 -9.29 8.92
C GLY A 20 -1.11 -7.84 8.71
N PHE A 21 -2.23 -7.70 8.00
CA PHE A 21 -2.79 -6.40 7.61
C PHE A 21 -3.18 -5.54 8.82
N SER A 22 -3.78 -6.16 9.85
CA SER A 22 -4.29 -5.44 11.03
C SER A 22 -3.15 -4.83 11.84
N GLU A 23 -2.06 -5.57 12.00
CA GLU A 23 -0.84 -5.10 12.66
C GLU A 23 -0.19 -4.01 11.83
N PHE A 24 -0.10 -4.20 10.50
CA PHE A 24 0.44 -3.17 9.62
C PHE A 24 -0.34 -1.86 9.74
N GLN A 25 -1.67 -1.92 9.69
CA GLN A 25 -2.51 -0.73 9.76
C GLN A 25 -2.34 0.01 11.10
N THR A 26 -2.19 -0.74 12.19
CA THR A 26 -1.98 -0.20 13.53
C THR A 26 -0.60 0.46 13.65
N ASP A 27 0.46 -0.29 13.33
CA ASP A 27 1.85 0.15 13.44
C ASP A 27 2.13 1.31 12.47
N SER A 28 1.67 1.20 11.22
CA SER A 28 1.78 2.25 10.22
C SER A 28 1.03 3.50 10.64
N GLY A 29 -0.19 3.37 11.17
CA GLY A 29 -0.96 4.49 11.71
C GLY A 29 -0.23 5.23 12.82
N GLN A 30 0.36 4.52 13.77
CA GLN A 30 1.17 5.12 14.85
C GLN A 30 2.42 5.81 14.30
N CYS A 31 3.16 5.13 13.42
CA CYS A 31 4.37 5.70 12.80
C CYS A 31 4.06 6.91 11.93
N ILE A 32 2.90 6.97 11.29
CA ILE A 32 2.43 8.14 10.53
C ILE A 32 2.17 9.31 11.48
N GLN A 33 1.54 9.08 12.64
CA GLN A 33 1.32 10.15 13.62
C GLN A 33 2.64 10.69 14.18
N GLU A 34 3.64 9.82 14.39
CA GLU A 34 4.97 10.25 14.84
C GLU A 34 5.74 10.99 13.73
N ALA A 35 5.55 10.59 12.47
CA ALA A 35 6.19 11.22 11.32
C ALA A 35 5.53 12.52 10.87
N LYS A 36 4.29 12.77 11.28
CA LYS A 36 3.53 13.97 10.95
C LYS A 36 3.70 15.03 12.03
N THR A 37 4.00 16.25 11.60
CA THR A 37 3.76 17.45 12.41
C THR A 37 2.63 18.27 11.79
N LYS A 38 2.35 19.46 12.35
CA LYS A 38 1.30 20.34 11.84
C LYS A 38 1.55 20.83 10.40
N TYR A 39 2.80 20.83 9.93
CA TYR A 39 3.19 21.47 8.66
C TYR A 39 4.09 20.61 7.77
N GLU A 40 4.64 19.51 8.28
CA GLU A 40 5.61 18.68 7.57
C GLU A 40 5.40 17.21 7.91
N VAL A 41 5.82 16.35 7.00
CA VAL A 41 5.86 14.91 7.20
C VAL A 41 7.24 14.39 6.90
N SER A 42 7.80 13.59 7.81
CA SER A 42 9.14 13.07 7.65
C SER A 42 9.09 11.58 7.33
N GLU A 43 9.26 11.26 6.05
CA GLU A 43 9.35 9.87 5.60
C GLU A 43 10.48 9.12 6.33
N ARG A 44 11.56 9.83 6.69
CA ARG A 44 12.68 9.26 7.45
C ARG A 44 12.25 8.79 8.85
N ILE A 45 11.41 9.57 9.54
CA ILE A 45 10.86 9.21 10.85
C ILE A 45 9.93 8.00 10.71
N TYR A 46 9.03 8.03 9.72
CA TYR A 46 8.13 6.91 9.44
C TYR A 46 8.90 5.61 9.19
N ARG A 47 9.88 5.62 8.27
CA ARG A 47 10.71 4.46 7.95
C ARG A 47 11.46 3.93 9.17
N ARG A 48 11.94 4.82 10.05
CA ARG A 48 12.64 4.42 11.28
C ARG A 48 11.69 3.77 12.27
N CYS A 49 10.51 4.34 12.48
CA CYS A 49 9.48 3.79 13.36
C CYS A 49 9.02 2.40 12.87
N MET A 50 8.74 2.24 11.58
CA MET A 50 8.35 0.95 11.00
C MET A 50 9.42 -0.13 11.24
N ARG A 51 10.70 0.19 11.04
CA ARG A 51 11.80 -0.72 11.35
C ARG A 51 11.89 -1.05 12.84
N ALA A 52 11.65 -0.08 13.71
CA ALA A 52 11.62 -0.30 15.17
C ALA A 52 10.46 -1.22 15.59
N GLN A 53 9.34 -1.15 14.87
CA GLN A 53 8.21 -2.06 15.04
C GLN A 53 8.46 -3.46 14.45
N GLY A 54 9.60 -3.68 13.78
CA GLY A 54 9.97 -4.97 13.20
C GLY A 54 9.52 -5.19 11.76
N TRP A 55 9.14 -4.12 11.05
CA TRP A 55 8.83 -4.17 9.63
C TRP A 55 10.09 -4.00 8.78
N GLU A 56 10.22 -4.87 7.78
CA GLU A 56 11.29 -4.85 6.78
C GLU A 56 10.76 -4.25 5.47
N ARG A 57 11.57 -3.38 4.86
CA ARG A 57 11.22 -2.71 3.60
C ARG A 57 11.80 -3.48 2.44
N ILE A 58 10.97 -3.96 1.54
CA ILE A 58 11.34 -4.75 0.37
C ILE A 58 10.92 -4.02 -0.90
N GLN A 59 11.78 -4.07 -1.91
CA GLN A 59 11.45 -3.59 -3.25
C GLN A 59 11.09 -4.78 -4.12
N THR A 60 9.85 -4.83 -4.61
CA THR A 60 9.39 -5.90 -5.52
C THR A 60 8.40 -5.35 -6.53
N ASN A 61 8.32 -5.99 -7.70
CA ASN A 61 7.26 -5.75 -8.68
C ASN A 61 6.05 -6.68 -8.47
N TYR A 62 6.23 -7.75 -7.69
CA TYR A 62 5.21 -8.76 -7.42
C TYR A 62 5.03 -8.89 -5.91
N PRO A 63 4.15 -8.08 -5.30
CA PRO A 63 3.91 -8.13 -3.87
C PRO A 63 3.19 -9.42 -3.45
N ASP A 64 3.67 -10.06 -2.37
CA ASP A 64 3.01 -11.20 -1.75
C ASP A 64 1.83 -10.77 -0.84
N SER A 65 0.98 -11.72 -0.47
CA SER A 65 -0.08 -11.56 0.54
C SER A 65 0.35 -10.90 1.85
N ARG A 66 1.63 -11.00 2.24
CA ARG A 66 2.20 -10.43 3.47
C ARG A 66 2.97 -9.11 3.29
N GLN A 67 2.89 -8.51 2.11
CA GLN A 67 3.60 -7.28 1.76
C GLN A 67 2.63 -6.11 1.63
N PHE A 68 2.81 -5.08 2.46
CA PHE A 68 1.88 -3.97 2.60
C PHE A 68 2.51 -2.66 2.12
N ARG A 69 1.74 -1.86 1.37
CA ARG A 69 2.20 -0.53 0.95
C ARG A 69 2.05 0.46 2.11
N GLY A 70 3.11 1.23 2.38
CA GLY A 70 3.05 2.41 3.25
C GLY A 70 3.11 3.69 2.43
N PRO A 71 2.89 4.86 3.06
CA PRO A 71 3.04 6.15 2.39
C PRO A 71 4.48 6.37 1.91
N GLU A 72 4.64 6.70 0.63
CA GLU A 72 5.93 7.00 0.01
C GLU A 72 6.16 8.52 -0.15
N ASP A 73 5.10 9.31 -0.30
CA ASP A 73 5.15 10.75 -0.56
C ASP A 73 4.30 11.57 0.43
N GLU A 74 4.56 12.87 0.53
CA GLU A 74 3.92 13.75 1.54
C GLU A 74 2.40 13.74 1.44
N ASP A 75 1.86 13.76 0.22
CA ASP A 75 0.43 13.69 -0.05
C ASP A 75 -0.18 12.36 0.42
N GLU A 76 0.55 11.25 0.28
CA GLU A 76 0.16 9.93 0.78
C GLU A 76 0.21 9.87 2.31
N PHE A 77 1.06 10.65 2.97
CA PHE A 77 0.97 10.76 4.42
C PHE A 77 -0.35 11.41 4.80
N PHE A 78 -0.74 12.55 4.19
CA PHE A 78 -2.01 13.22 4.50
C PHE A 78 -3.24 12.40 4.13
N SER A 79 -3.16 11.61 3.05
CA SER A 79 -4.20 10.68 2.59
C SER A 79 -3.63 9.27 2.38
N PRO A 80 -3.52 8.45 3.44
CA PRO A 80 -2.88 7.14 3.38
C PRO A 80 -3.46 6.27 2.24
N PRO A 81 -2.62 5.79 1.31
CA PRO A 81 -3.09 4.89 0.26
C PRO A 81 -3.61 3.60 0.91
N ASN A 82 -4.60 2.97 0.30
CA ASN A 82 -5.05 1.67 0.79
C ASN A 82 -3.87 0.68 0.68
N PRO A 83 -3.42 0.06 1.80
CA PRO A 83 -2.23 -0.79 1.83
C PRO A 83 -2.33 -2.05 0.95
N LEU A 84 -3.53 -2.36 0.45
CA LEU A 84 -3.85 -3.50 -0.41
C LEU A 84 -4.02 -3.12 -1.89
N SER A 85 -4.14 -1.84 -2.25
CA SER A 85 -4.54 -1.39 -3.60
C SER A 85 -3.68 -1.91 -4.75
N GLU A 86 -2.42 -2.23 -4.47
CA GLU A 86 -1.43 -2.57 -5.48
C GLU A 86 -1.06 -4.05 -5.55
N ARG A 87 -1.68 -4.89 -4.71
CA ARG A 87 -1.61 -6.36 -4.83
C ARG A 87 -2.40 -6.92 -6.02
N GLY A 88 -2.76 -6.04 -6.97
CA GLY A 88 -3.96 -6.18 -7.76
C GLY A 88 -5.14 -6.06 -6.81
N ALA A 89 -5.82 -4.91 -6.81
CA ALA A 89 -7.20 -4.90 -6.33
C ALA A 89 -7.88 -6.11 -6.98
N ASP A 90 -8.46 -6.98 -6.16
CA ASP A 90 -9.39 -7.97 -6.66
C ASP A 90 -10.42 -7.14 -7.45
N VAL A 91 -10.33 -7.15 -8.79
CA VAL A 91 -11.26 -6.51 -9.72
C VAL A 91 -12.55 -7.34 -9.71
N ARG A 92 -13.01 -7.71 -8.53
CA ARG A 92 -14.29 -8.33 -8.27
C ARG A 92 -15.13 -7.27 -7.61
N GLY A 93 -15.64 -6.40 -8.48
CA GLY A 93 -16.78 -5.54 -8.23
C GLY A 93 -16.72 -4.79 -6.90
N ARG A 94 -16.01 -3.66 -6.89
CA ARG A 94 -16.41 -2.60 -5.95
C ARG A 94 -17.88 -2.31 -6.23
N ALA A 95 -18.72 -2.44 -5.20
CA ALA A 95 -20.12 -2.04 -5.27
C ALA A 95 -20.26 -0.54 -5.61
N ASP A 96 -19.20 0.23 -5.38
CA ASP A 96 -19.11 1.68 -5.61
C ASP A 96 -18.55 2.04 -6.99
N ASP A 97 -18.32 1.08 -7.90
CA ASP A 97 -17.88 1.41 -9.25
C ASP A 97 -19.05 2.06 -10.03
N PRO A 98 -18.92 3.32 -10.49
CA PRO A 98 -19.97 3.99 -11.24
C PRO A 98 -20.30 3.26 -12.55
N ALA A 99 -19.39 2.44 -13.10
CA ALA A 99 -19.68 1.56 -14.24
C ALA A 99 -20.62 0.40 -13.88
N CYS A 100 -20.70 0.03 -12.60
CA CYS A 100 -21.65 -0.95 -12.07
C CYS A 100 -22.96 -0.31 -11.60
N ALA A 101 -23.08 1.02 -11.53
CA ALA A 101 -24.28 1.73 -11.09
C ALA A 101 -25.39 1.84 -12.16
N GLY A 102 -25.16 1.32 -13.37
CA GLY A 102 -26.11 1.36 -14.50
C GLY A 102 -27.10 0.19 -14.56
N ALA A 103 -28.09 0.32 -15.44
CA ALA A 103 -29.10 -0.71 -15.70
C ALA A 103 -28.47 -2.06 -16.10
N THR A 104 -29.04 -3.15 -15.59
CA THR A 104 -28.47 -4.52 -15.65
C THR A 104 -28.16 -5.01 -17.07
N ALA A 105 -28.79 -4.44 -18.10
CA ALA A 105 -28.62 -4.82 -19.50
C ALA A 105 -27.29 -4.36 -20.12
N SER A 106 -26.63 -3.33 -19.58
CA SER A 106 -25.38 -2.76 -20.12
C SER A 106 -24.19 -2.93 -19.16
N ARG A 107 -24.37 -3.74 -18.11
CA ARG A 107 -23.43 -3.82 -16.99
C ARG A 107 -22.27 -4.76 -17.34
N PRO A 108 -20.99 -4.33 -17.18
CA PRO A 108 -19.83 -5.18 -17.44
C PRO A 108 -19.87 -6.49 -16.64
N SER A 109 -19.35 -7.58 -17.23
CA SER A 109 -19.37 -8.93 -16.64
C SER A 109 -18.57 -9.09 -15.35
N HIS A 110 -17.72 -8.11 -15.01
CA HIS A 110 -16.97 -8.08 -13.75
C HIS A 110 -17.79 -7.50 -12.57
N CYS A 111 -18.93 -6.86 -12.85
CA CYS A 111 -19.83 -6.41 -11.80
C CYS A 111 -20.66 -7.59 -11.29
N ARG A 112 -20.70 -7.78 -9.97
CA ARG A 112 -21.51 -8.83 -9.32
C ARG A 112 -23.00 -8.57 -9.63
N ARG A 113 -23.76 -9.59 -10.04
CA ARG A 113 -25.19 -9.46 -10.38
C ARG A 113 -26.03 -9.14 -9.14
#